data_AF-A0A3B9GXD7-F1
#
_entry.id   AF-A0A3B9GXD7-F1
#
_cell.length_a   1.000
_cell.length_b   1.000
_cell.length_c   1.000
_cell.angle_alpha   90.00
_cell.angle_beta   90.00
_cell.angle_gamma   90.00
#
_symmetry.space_group_name_H-M   'P 1'
#
loop_
_entity.id
_entity.type
_entity.pdbx_description
1 polymer ?
#
loop_
_entity_poly.entity_id
_entity_poly.type
_entity_poly.pdbx_seq_one_letter_code
_entity_poly.pdbx_strand_id
1 'polypeptide(L)'
;MLNQFLNFDKLIGTTLIKVMYYIGLVGIALYAIVTFLGGLGMMTQSFLGGLGMVIAALIGAVVGLLFWRFICEIYLLFFRISDDLRDIKNMKSTGTPAS
;
A
#
# COMPACT_ATOMS: atom_id res chain seq x y z
N MET A 1 -0.28 -16.15 -21.42
CA MET A 1 -0.97 -16.12 -20.11
C MET A 1 -0.64 -14.87 -19.28
N LEU A 2 0.55 -14.27 -19.40
CA LEU A 2 0.89 -13.00 -18.73
C LEU A 2 0.16 -11.76 -19.27
N ASN A 3 -0.37 -11.84 -20.50
CA ASN A 3 -0.98 -10.69 -21.18
C ASN A 3 -2.38 -10.30 -20.66
N GLN A 4 -3.00 -11.13 -19.82
CA GLN A 4 -4.28 -10.81 -19.19
C GLN A 4 -4.11 -9.99 -17.91
N PHE A 5 -2.93 -10.05 -17.26
CA PHE A 5 -2.60 -9.21 -16.11
C PHE A 5 -2.20 -7.78 -16.51
N LEU A 6 -1.84 -7.56 -17.78
CA LEU A 6 -1.49 -6.26 -18.33
C LEU A 6 -2.66 -5.56 -19.06
N ASN A 7 -3.82 -6.22 -19.16
CA ASN A 7 -5.00 -5.60 -19.72
C ASN A 7 -5.67 -4.71 -18.66
N PHE A 8 -5.28 -3.44 -18.66
CA PHE A 8 -5.90 -2.31 -17.93
C PHE A 8 -7.36 -2.00 -18.37
N ASP A 9 -8.00 -2.90 -19.11
CA ASP A 9 -9.30 -2.67 -19.76
C ASP A 9 -10.50 -2.89 -18.82
N LYS A 10 -10.31 -3.60 -17.72
CA LYS A 10 -11.28 -3.67 -16.63
C LYS A 10 -10.73 -2.93 -15.43
N LEU A 11 -11.55 -2.08 -14.82
CA LEU A 11 -11.31 -1.46 -13.51
C LEU A 11 -11.03 -2.55 -12.47
N ILE A 12 -9.77 -2.99 -12.38
CA ILE A 12 -9.25 -3.91 -11.35
C ILE A 12 -8.54 -3.08 -10.26
N GLY A 13 -8.75 -1.75 -10.24
CA GLY A 13 -8.07 -0.82 -9.33
C GLY A 13 -8.12 -1.28 -7.88
N THR A 14 -9.31 -1.60 -7.38
CA THR A 14 -9.50 -2.05 -5.99
C THR A 14 -8.75 -3.35 -5.68
N THR A 15 -8.72 -4.32 -6.60
CA THR A 15 -8.03 -5.61 -6.39
C THR A 15 -6.52 -5.43 -6.46
N LEU A 16 -6.02 -4.60 -7.39
CA LEU A 16 -4.60 -4.29 -7.51
C LEU A 16 -4.06 -3.63 -6.23
N ILE A 17 -4.81 -2.68 -5.66
CA ILE A 17 -4.44 -2.00 -4.41
C ILE A 17 -4.40 -3.00 -3.24
N LYS A 18 -5.31 -3.97 -3.17
CA LYS A 18 -5.26 -5.02 -2.15
C LYS A 18 -3.98 -5.85 -2.25
N VAL A 19 -3.59 -6.25 -3.46
CA VAL A 19 -2.33 -6.99 -3.68
C VAL A 19 -1.13 -6.13 -3.27
N MET A 20 -1.11 -4.86 -3.67
CA MET A 20 -0.08 -3.90 -3.28
C MET A 20 0.01 -3.76 -1.76
N TYR A 21 -1.13 -3.65 -1.06
CA TYR A 21 -1.18 -3.55 0.40
C TYR A 21 -0.45 -4.70 1.08
N TYR A 22 -0.72 -5.95 0.70
CA TYR A 22 -0.06 -7.12 1.28
C TYR A 22 1.44 -7.14 0.97
N ILE A 23 1.85 -6.79 -0.26
CA ILE A 23 3.27 -6.73 -0.63
C ILE A 23 4.00 -5.70 0.24
N GLY A 24 3.45 -4.51 0.41
CA GLY A 24 4.07 -3.49 1.26
C GLY A 24 4.07 -3.86 2.74
N LEU A 25 3.03 -4.55 3.23
CA LEU A 25 2.98 -5.04 4.60
C LEU A 25 4.08 -6.09 4.86
N VAL A 26 4.29 -7.01 3.92
CA VAL A 26 5.41 -7.96 3.97
C VAL A 26 6.75 -7.22 3.89
N GLY A 27 6.88 -6.22 3.01
CA GLY A 27 8.09 -5.41 2.89
C GLY A 27 8.45 -4.68 4.18
N ILE A 28 7.48 -4.05 4.85
CA ILE A 28 7.67 -3.36 6.13
C ILE A 28 8.04 -4.35 7.23
N ALA A 29 7.38 -5.51 7.29
CA ALA A 29 7.70 -6.55 8.26
C ALA A 29 9.15 -7.05 8.08
N LEU A 30 9.56 -7.35 6.85
CA LEU A 30 10.93 -7.76 6.54
C LEU A 30 11.94 -6.67 6.88
N TYR A 31 11.66 -5.42 6.50
CA TYR A 31 12.53 -4.29 6.82
C TYR A 31 12.70 -4.10 8.33
N ALA A 32 11.61 -4.20 9.09
CA ALA A 32 11.62 -4.12 10.55
C ALA A 32 12.46 -5.25 11.17
N ILE A 33 12.31 -6.50 10.68
CA ILE A 33 13.10 -7.64 11.16
C ILE A 33 14.59 -7.42 10.86
N VAL A 34 14.95 -7.02 9.64
CA VAL A 34 16.34 -6.81 9.24
C VAL A 34 16.98 -5.70 10.07
N THR A 35 16.29 -4.57 10.26
CA THR A 35 16.81 -3.46 11.08
C THR A 35 16.89 -3.82 12.56
N PHE A 36 15.93 -4.58 13.09
CA PHE A 36 15.97 -5.07 14.46
C PHE A 36 17.16 -6.01 14.70
N LEU A 37 17.36 -7.01 13.84
CA LEU A 37 18.49 -7.94 13.92
C LEU A 37 19.83 -7.23 13.70
N GLY A 38 19.88 -6.25 12.79
CA GLY A 38 21.04 -5.39 12.59
C GLY A 38 21.39 -4.58 13.84
N GLY A 39 20.39 -4.05 14.52
CA GLY A 39 20.57 -3.33 15.80
C GLY A 39 21.12 -4.22 16.90
N LEU A 40 20.62 -5.45 17.02
CA LEU A 40 21.17 -6.45 17.95
C LEU A 40 22.63 -6.80 17.63
N GLY A 41 22.97 -6.98 16.36
CA GLY A 41 24.36 -7.23 15.94
C GLY A 41 25.28 -6.05 16.26
N MET A 42 24.80 -4.82 16.06
CA MET A 42 25.55 -3.59 16.34
C MET A 42 25.83 -3.40 17.84
N MET A 43 25.02 -3.96 18.73
CA MET A 43 25.27 -3.89 20.19
C MET A 43 26.62 -4.52 20.59
N THR A 44 27.17 -5.43 19.79
CA THR A 44 28.51 -6.02 20.01
C THR A 44 29.64 -5.02 19.82
N GLN A 45 29.44 -3.99 18.99
CA GLN A 45 30.43 -2.95 18.68
C GLN A 45 30.14 -1.67 19.47
N SER A 46 28.87 -1.29 19.56
CA SER A 46 28.40 -0.14 20.32
C SER A 46 27.01 -0.44 20.87
N PHE A 47 26.94 -0.65 22.18
CA PHE A 47 25.67 -0.93 22.86
C PHE A 47 24.65 0.18 22.63
N LEU A 48 25.07 1.44 22.78
CA LEU A 48 24.17 2.59 22.64
C LEU A 48 23.69 2.79 21.19
N GLY A 49 24.57 2.55 20.21
CA GLY A 49 24.20 2.59 18.78
C GLY A 49 23.22 1.48 18.40
N GLY A 50 23.48 0.26 18.84
CA GLY A 50 22.56 -0.87 18.62
C GLY A 50 21.21 -0.68 19.29
N LEU A 51 21.18 -0.17 20.53
CA LEU A 51 19.94 0.13 21.25
C LEU A 51 19.11 1.21 20.55
N GLY A 52 19.77 2.27 20.06
CA GLY A 52 19.12 3.30 19.24
C GLY A 52 18.52 2.73 17.95
N MET A 53 19.24 1.85 17.26
CA MET A 53 18.75 1.20 16.03
C MET A 53 17.56 0.27 16.29
N VAL A 54 17.56 -0.49 17.40
CA VAL A 54 16.42 -1.34 17.79
C VAL A 54 15.17 -0.51 18.09
N ILE A 55 15.31 0.57 18.85
CA ILE A 55 14.19 1.47 19.16
C ILE A 55 13.67 2.12 17.87
N ALA A 56 14.57 2.58 17.00
CA ALA A 56 14.21 3.15 15.70
C ALA A 56 13.51 2.13 14.80
N ALA A 57 13.90 0.85 14.83
CA ALA A 57 13.23 -0.22 14.08
C ALA A 57 11.78 -0.42 14.57
N LEU A 58 11.55 -0.43 15.88
CA LEU A 58 10.20 -0.58 16.45
C LEU A 58 9.31 0.63 16.12
N ILE A 59 9.80 1.84 16.34
CA ILE A 59 9.06 3.06 16.01
C ILE A 59 8.82 3.15 14.50
N GLY A 60 9.86 2.89 13.70
CA GLY A 60 9.81 2.90 12.25
C GLY A 60 8.85 1.86 11.68
N ALA A 61 8.73 0.69 12.31
CA ALA A 61 7.76 -0.33 11.92
C ALA A 61 6.32 0.16 12.14
N VAL A 62 6.02 0.73 13.31
CA VAL A 62 4.67 1.24 13.62
C VAL A 62 4.31 2.41 12.71
N VAL A 63 5.20 3.40 12.58
CA VAL A 63 5.00 4.56 11.70
C VAL A 63 4.90 4.12 10.24
N GLY A 64 5.74 3.19 9.80
CA GLY A 64 5.72 2.63 8.45
C GLY A 64 4.41 1.93 8.14
N LEU A 65 3.87 1.12 9.07
CA LEU A 65 2.57 0.46 8.92
C LEU A 65 1.41 1.45 8.84
N LEU A 66 1.40 2.47 9.71
CA LEU A 66 0.37 3.50 9.70
C LEU A 66 0.42 4.32 8.41
N PHE A 67 1.61 4.75 8.00
CA PHE A 67 1.83 5.50 6.77
C PHE A 67 1.43 4.68 5.54
N TRP A 68 1.82 3.40 5.48
CA TRP A 68 1.44 2.51 4.40
C TRP A 68 -0.07 2.34 4.28
N ARG A 69 -0.75 2.18 5.42
CA ARG A 69 -2.21 2.08 5.48
C ARG A 69 -2.87 3.35 4.95
N PHE A 70 -2.39 4.51 5.38
CA PHE A 70 -2.90 5.81 4.92
C PHE A 70 -2.75 5.98 3.39
N ILE A 71 -1.59 5.65 2.85
CA ILE A 71 -1.33 5.72 1.40
C ILE A 71 -2.24 4.76 0.63
N CYS A 72 -2.38 3.51 1.08
CA CYS A 72 -3.27 2.53 0.44
C CYS A 72 -4.73 2.99 0.45
N GLU A 73 -5.17 3.61 1.55
CA GLU A 73 -6.54 4.12 1.69
C GLU A 73 -6.82 5.29 0.74
N ILE A 74 -5.86 6.20 0.57
CA ILE A 74 -5.93 7.29 -0.41
C ILE A 74 -6.05 6.74 -1.84
N TYR A 75 -5.21 5.76 -2.21
CA TYR A 75 -5.29 5.15 -3.54
C TYR A 75 -6.65 4.47 -3.78
N LEU A 76 -7.18 3.76 -2.78
CA LEU A 76 -8.49 3.13 -2.86
C LEU A 76 -9.61 4.17 -3.02
N LEU A 77 -9.54 5.28 -2.29
CA LEU A 77 -10.48 6.40 -2.43
C LEU A 77 -10.46 6.99 -3.84
N PHE A 78 -9.27 7.22 -4.42
CA PHE A 78 -9.16 7.74 -5.78
C PHE A 78 -9.80 6.81 -6.82
N PHE A 79 -9.54 5.51 -6.72
CA PHE A 79 -10.17 4.55 -7.63
C PHE A 79 -11.70 4.52 -7.45
N ARG A 80 -12.17 4.54 -6.19
CA ARG A 80 -13.61 4.57 -5.91
C ARG A 80 -14.30 5.81 -6.50
N ILE A 81 -13.69 6.99 -6.36
CA ILE A 81 -14.20 8.22 -6.98
C ILE A 81 -14.25 8.09 -8.50
N SER A 82 -13.22 7.47 -9.11
CA SER A 82 -13.20 7.26 -10.56
C SER A 82 -14.31 6.33 -11.04
N ASP A 83 -14.66 5.31 -10.24
CA ASP A 83 -15.78 4.40 -10.52
C ASP A 83 -17.11 5.12 -10.38
N ASP A 84 -17.32 5.84 -9.28
CA ASP A 84 -18.55 6.62 -9.02
C ASP A 84 -18.82 7.64 -10.15
N LEU A 85 -17.77 8.31 -10.66
CA LEU A 85 -17.88 9.24 -11.78
C LEU A 85 -18.28 8.56 -13.11
N ARG A 86 -17.78 7.34 -13.36
CA ARG A 86 -18.17 6.55 -14.55
C ARG A 86 -19.63 6.14 -14.46
N ASP A 87 -20.11 5.78 -13.28
CA ASP A 87 -21.52 5.42 -13.05
C ASP A 87 -22.46 6.62 -13.27
N ILE A 88 -22.12 7.80 -12.73
CA ILE A 88 -22.90 9.04 -12.97
C ILE A 88 -22.96 9.37 -14.46
N LYS A 89 -21.83 9.23 -15.20
CA LYS A 89 -21.78 9.46 -16.65
C LYS A 89 -22.71 8.50 -17.41
N ASN A 90 -22.72 7.23 -17.02
CA ASN A 90 -23.57 6.21 -17.65
C ASN A 90 -25.06 6.48 -17.39
N MET A 91 -25.45 6.85 -16.16
CA MET A 91 -26.83 7.20 -15.82
C MET A 91 -27.37 8.38 -16.63
N LYS A 92 -26.55 9.41 -16.86
CA LYS A 92 -26.94 10.57 -17.69
C LYS A 92 -27.17 10.16 -19.15
N SER A 93 -26.45 9.17 -19.66
CA SER A 93 -26.58 8.68 -21.04
C SER A 93 -27.88 7.92 -21.32
N THR A 94 -28.44 7.24 -20.31
CA THR A 94 -29.71 6.49 -20.40
C THR A 94 -30.97 7.37 -20.21
N GLY A 95 -30.80 8.64 -19.85
CA GLY A 95 -31.90 9.59 -19.56
C GLY A 95 -32.34 10.46 -20.74
N THR A 96 -31.85 10.24 -21.96
CA THR A 96 -32.35 10.92 -23.16
C THR A 96 -32.93 9.88 -24.11
N PRO A 97 -34.26 9.68 -24.17
CA PRO A 97 -34.86 9.01 -25.31
C PRO A 97 -34.49 9.84 -26.55
N ALA A 98 -33.73 9.23 -27.46
CA ALA A 98 -33.57 9.75 -28.79
C ALA A 98 -34.97 9.79 -29.44
N SER A 99 -35.43 11.01 -29.73
CA SER A 99 -36.53 11.39 -30.64
C SER A 99 -37.80 10.54 -30.61
#